data_AF-A0A2Z6E5E5-F1
#
_entry.id   AF-A0A2Z6E5E5-F1
#
_cell.length_a   1.000
_cell.length_b   1.000
_cell.length_c   1.000
_cell.angle_alpha   90.00
_cell.angle_beta   90.00
_cell.angle_gamma   90.00
#
_symmetry.space_group_name_H-M   'P 1'
#
loop_
_entity.id
_entity.type
_entity.pdbx_description
1 polymer ?
#
loop_
_entity_poly.entity_id
_entity_poly.type
_entity_poly.pdbx_seq_one_letter_code
_entity_poly.pdbx_strand_id
1 'polypeptide(L)' 'MRGAQEAIQRDGMTVLDRFGQRKAHPLLPAERDARAQMLAALRALNLDVEPLHDRPGRPAGR' A
#
# COMPACT_ATOMS: atom_id res chain seq x y z
N MET A 1 2.27 6.37 -5.16
CA MET A 1 3.23 7.45 -5.51
C MET A 1 3.65 7.29 -6.96
N ARG A 2 2.97 7.95 -7.92
CA ARG A 2 3.21 7.69 -9.36
C ARG A 2 4.64 8.01 -9.81
N GLY A 3 5.18 9.16 -9.39
CA GLY A 3 6.56 9.53 -9.74
C GLY A 3 7.65 8.58 -9.22
N ALA A 4 7.45 7.96 -8.05
CA ALA A 4 8.40 6.97 -7.54
C ALA A 4 8.39 5.67 -8.37
N GLN A 5 7.20 5.21 -8.76
CA GLN A 5 7.02 4.03 -9.59
C GLN A 5 7.62 4.22 -10.99
N GLU A 6 7.37 5.37 -11.61
CA GLU A 6 7.93 5.73 -12.92
C GLU A 6 9.46 5.79 -12.90
N ALA A 7 10.04 6.39 -11.85
CA ALA A 7 11.49 6.44 -11.69
C ALA A 7 12.10 5.04 -11.49
N ILE A 8 11.52 4.22 -10.61
CA ILE A 8 11.98 2.83 -10.39
C ILE A 8 11.85 1.99 -11.66
N GLN A 9 10.79 2.19 -12.45
CA GLN A 9 10.58 1.44 -13.69
C GLN A 9 11.61 1.82 -14.77
N ARG A 10 11.96 3.10 -14.85
CA ARG A 10 12.99 3.60 -15.77
C ARG A 10 14.40 3.17 -15.35
N ASP A 11 14.73 3.31 -14.07
CA ASP A 11 16.10 3.15 -13.55
C ASP A 11 16.38 1.71 -13.09
N GLY A 12 15.34 0.92 -12.86
CA GLY A 12 15.39 -0.44 -12.33
C GLY A 12 15.34 -0.52 -10.80
N MET A 13 15.15 -1.73 -10.28
CA MET A 13 15.08 -2.00 -8.83
C MET A 13 16.42 -1.81 -8.11
N THR A 14 17.53 -1.79 -8.85
CA THR A 14 18.88 -1.57 -8.33
C THR A 14 19.64 -0.59 -9.20
N VAL A 15 20.38 0.31 -8.55
CA VAL A 15 21.22 1.32 -9.21
C VAL A 15 22.68 1.14 -8.80
N LEU A 16 23.60 1.63 -9.63
CA LEU A 16 25.01 1.70 -9.26
C LEU A 16 25.25 2.95 -8.42
N ASP A 17 26.02 2.82 -7.35
CA ASP A 17 26.52 3.97 -6.62
C ASP A 17 27.76 4.57 -7.29
N ARG A 18 28.31 5.64 -6.70
CA ARG A 18 29.50 6.33 -7.21
C ARG A 18 30.76 5.46 -7.31
N PHE A 19 30.76 4.29 -6.67
CA PHE A 19 31.86 3.33 -6.67
C PHE A 19 31.57 2.12 -7.57
N GLY A 20 30.48 2.15 -8.33
CA GLY A 20 30.06 1.03 -9.19
C GLY A 20 29.43 -0.13 -8.42
N GLN A 21 29.08 0.04 -7.14
CA GLN A 21 28.44 -1.01 -6.36
C GLN A 21 26.93 -0.98 -6.56
N ARG A 22 26.32 -2.17 -6.74
CA ARG A 22 24.87 -2.31 -6.84
C ARG A 22 24.21 -2.04 -5.49
N LYS A 23 23.26 -1.12 -5.46
CA LYS A 23 22.42 -0.81 -4.31
C LYS A 23 20.95 -0.80 -4.69
N ALA A 24 20.08 -1.01 -3.72
CA ALA A 24 18.65 -0.87 -3.89
C ALA A 24 18.31 0.55 -4.38
N HIS A 25 17.33 0.65 -5.28
CA HIS A 25 16.88 1.94 -5.79
C HIS A 25 16.39 2.82 -4.62
N PRO A 26 16.85 4.09 -4.48
CA PRO A 26 16.60 4.92 -3.31
C PRO A 26 15.11 5.23 -3.07
N LEU A 27 14.27 5.10 -4.10
CA LEU A 27 12.82 5.31 -4.01
C LEU A 27 12.02 4.07 -3.59
N LEU A 28 12.63 2.89 -3.46
CA LEU A 28 11.93 1.69 -3.02
C LEU A 28 11.29 1.82 -1.62
N PRO A 29 11.97 2.41 -0.61
CA PRO A 29 11.34 2.64 0.69
C PRO A 29 10.08 3.52 0.58
N ALA A 30 10.11 4.58 -0.22
CA ALA A 30 8.98 5.48 -0.40
C ALA A 30 7.77 4.79 -1.07
N GLU A 31 8.01 3.93 -2.07
CA GLU A 31 6.96 3.12 -2.70
C GLU A 31 6.34 2.15 -1.67
N ARG A 32 7.19 1.44 -0.93
CA ARG A 32 6.75 0.47 0.07
C ARG A 32 5.90 1.12 1.15
N ASP A 33 6.35 2.25 1.68
CA ASP A 33 5.65 2.95 2.75
C ASP A 33 4.32 3.54 2.24
N ALA A 34 4.27 4.06 1.01
CA ALA A 34 3.02 4.50 0.39
C ALA A 34 2.01 3.35 0.24
N ARG A 35 2.47 2.15 -0.18
CA ARG A 35 1.62 0.96 -0.27
C ARG A 35 1.12 0.53 1.11
N ALA A 36 1.98 0.55 2.12
CA ALA A 36 1.61 0.21 3.50
C ALA A 36 0.56 1.18 4.06
N GLN A 37 0.73 2.48 3.87
CA GLN A 37 -0.21 3.50 4.31
C GLN A 37 -1.55 3.42 3.58
N MET A 38 -1.54 3.15 2.28
CA MET A 38 -2.77 2.91 1.52
C MET A 38 -3.57 1.74 2.11
N LEU A 39 -2.91 0.61 2.39
CA LEU A 39 -3.57 -0.55 2.99
C LEU A 39 -4.06 -0.27 4.42
N ALA A 40 -3.32 0.50 5.20
CA ALA A 40 -3.75 0.93 6.53
C ALA A 40 -4.99 1.84 6.46
N ALA A 41 -5.00 2.81 5.54
CA ALA A 41 -6.15 3.67 5.31
C ALA A 41 -7.38 2.88 4.84
N LEU A 42 -7.22 1.93 3.93
CA LEU A 42 -8.31 1.06 3.47
C LEU A 42 -8.90 0.23 4.62
N ARG A 43 -8.05 -0.31 5.52
CA ARG A 43 -8.52 -1.01 6.72
C ARG A 43 -9.26 -0.08 7.69
N ALA A 44 -8.75 1.15 7.88
CA ALA A 44 -9.39 2.13 8.77
C ALA A 44 -10.79 2.55 8.29
N LEU A 45 -11.09 2.41 6.99
CA LEU A 45 -12.41 2.66 6.42
C LEU A 45 -13.42 1.53 6.67
N ASN A 46 -12.98 0.38 7.22
CA ASN A 46 -13.83 -0.79 7.50
C ASN A 46 -14.67 -1.22 6.28
N LEU A 47 -14.07 -1.21 5.09
CA LEU A 47 -14.74 -1.59 3.82
C LEU A 47 -15.10 -3.08 3.75
N ASP A 48 -14.61 -3.87 4.70
CA ASP A 48 -14.92 -5.27 4.94
C ASP A 48 -16.20 -5.47 5.78
N VAL A 49 -16.84 -4.39 6.23
CA VAL A 49 -18.14 -4.45 6.93
C VAL A 49 -19.26 -4.60 5.90
N GLU A 50 -19.53 -5.83 5.48
CA GLU A 50 -20.84 -6.29 5.01
C GLU A 50 -20.98 -7.81 5.27
N PRO A 51 -22.19 -8.28 5.65
CA PRO A 51 -23.47 -7.85 5.11
C PRO A 51 -24.05 -6.64 5.83
N LEU A 52 -24.49 -5.64 5.06
CA LEU A 52 -25.35 -4.57 5.56
C LEU A 52 -26.63 -5.23 6.09
N HIS A 53 -26.81 -5.25 7.41
CA HIS A 53 -28.08 -5.66 8.02
C HIS A 53 -29.00 -4.43 8.02
N ASP A 54 -29.31 -3.92 6.83
CA ASP A 54 -30.23 -2.80 6.55
C ASP A 54 -31.71 -3.12 6.81
N ARG A 55 -31.99 -4.29 7.40
CA ARG A 55 -33.33 -4.71 7.80
C ARG A 55 -33.50 -4.48 9.32
N PRO A 56 -34.62 -3.92 9.77
CA PRO A 56 -34.99 -3.93 11.20
C PRO A 56 -35.15 -5.38 11.68
N GLY A 57 -34.08 -5.99 12.19
CA GLY A 57 -34.04 -7.39 12.63
C GLY A 57 -34.12 -7.50 14.16
N ARG A 58 -35.08 -8.29 14.65
CA ARG A 58 -35.32 -8.62 16.07
C ARG A 58 -34.05 -9.19 16.74
N PRO A 59 -33.72 -8.80 17.99
CA PRO A 59 -32.56 -9.35 18.69
C PRO A 59 -32.65 -10.87 18.82
N ALA A 60 -31.50 -11.55 18.70
CA ALA A 60 -31.40 -12.99 18.86
C ALA A 60 -31.96 -13.42 20.23
N GLY A 61 -32.89 -14.37 20.21
CA GLY A 61 -33.47 -14.94 21.43
C GLY A 61 -32.41 -15.59 22.30
N ARG A 62 -32.61 -15.46 23.62
CA ARG A 62 -31.75 -15.86 24.73
C ARG A 62 -31.27 -17.30 24.67
#